data_AF-A0A967SGB5-F1
#
_entry.id   AF-A0A967SGB5-F1
#
_cell.length_a   1.000
_cell.length_b   1.000
_cell.length_c   1.000
_cell.angle_alpha   90.00
_cell.angle_beta   90.00
_cell.angle_gamma   90.00
#
_symmetry.space_group_name_H-M   'P 1'
#
loop_
_entity.id
_entity.type
_entity.pdbx_description
1 polymer ?
#
loop_
_entity_poly.entity_id
_entity_poly.type
_entity_poly.pdbx_seq_one_letter_code
_entity_poly.pdbx_strand_id
1 'polypeptide(L)' 'TVTEFDTDSDVVDGDDTAGYQWGTYSGTVLTPDGGEETIQGKFMWILRHNENGWKVVADIWNSTPLSRGG' A
#
# COMPACT_ATOMS: atom_id res chain seq x y z
N THR A 1 0.60 13.37 10.32
CA THR A 1 0.84 12.60 9.09
C THR A 1 -0.44 12.48 8.31
N VAL A 2 -0.45 13.00 7.09
CA VAL A 2 -1.50 12.74 6.10
C VAL A 2 -0.91 11.75 5.11
N THR A 3 -1.63 10.68 4.82
CA THR A 3 -1.26 9.70 3.79
C THR A 3 -2.46 9.55 2.86
N GLU A 4 -2.25 9.83 1.59
CA GLU A 4 -3.22 9.63 0.53
C GLU A 4 -2.96 8.31 -0.16
N PHE A 5 -4.05 7.63 -0.54
CA PHE A 5 -4.02 6.38 -1.27
C PHE A 5 -4.89 6.51 -2.50
N ASP A 6 -4.33 6.18 -3.66
CA ASP A 6 -5.07 5.96 -4.90
C ASP A 6 -5.05 4.46 -5.17
N THR A 7 -6.21 3.81 -5.09
CA THR A 7 -6.32 2.35 -4.95
C THR A 7 -7.30 1.75 -5.93
N ASP A 8 -6.97 0.57 -6.44
CA ASP A 8 -7.86 -0.30 -7.20
C ASP A 8 -7.79 -1.73 -6.63
N SER A 9 -8.79 -2.56 -6.92
CA SER A 9 -8.91 -3.91 -6.38
C SER A 9 -9.61 -4.86 -7.33
N ASP A 10 -9.23 -6.14 -7.28
CA ASP A 10 -9.84 -7.19 -8.09
C ASP A 10 -9.90 -8.53 -7.35
N VAL A 11 -10.87 -9.36 -7.73
CA VAL A 11 -11.06 -10.73 -7.26
C VAL A 11 -10.66 -11.67 -8.40
N VAL A 12 -9.70 -12.56 -8.14
CA VAL A 12 -9.05 -13.37 -9.19
C VAL A 12 -9.43 -14.84 -9.16
N ASP A 13 -10.18 -15.26 -8.15
CA ASP A 13 -10.64 -16.63 -8.00
C ASP A 13 -12.15 -16.70 -8.23
N GLY A 14 -12.59 -17.69 -9.01
CA GLY A 14 -14.01 -17.88 -9.35
C GLY A 14 -14.89 -18.26 -8.17
N ASP A 15 -14.27 -18.68 -7.06
CA ASP A 15 -14.93 -18.96 -5.79
C ASP A 15 -14.89 -17.75 -4.81
N ASP A 16 -14.46 -16.57 -5.29
CA ASP A 16 -14.30 -15.33 -4.49
C ASP A 16 -13.40 -15.50 -3.25
N THR A 17 -12.47 -16.46 -3.26
CA THR A 17 -11.61 -16.74 -2.09
C THR A 17 -10.28 -16.00 -2.12
N ALA A 18 -9.86 -15.49 -3.29
CA ALA A 18 -8.60 -14.80 -3.46
C ALA A 18 -8.78 -13.51 -4.29
N GLY A 19 -8.07 -12.47 -3.87
CA GLY A 19 -8.10 -11.16 -4.51
C GLY A 19 -6.80 -10.41 -4.27
N TYR A 20 -6.69 -9.24 -4.86
CA TYR A 20 -5.59 -8.32 -4.61
C TYR A 20 -6.07 -6.88 -4.68
N GLN A 21 -5.39 -6.01 -3.93
CA GLN A 21 -5.59 -4.56 -3.96
C GLN A 21 -4.24 -3.93 -4.25
N TRP A 22 -4.20 -2.93 -5.11
CA TRP A 22 -2.96 -2.26 -5.48
C TRP A 22 -3.20 -0.78 -5.65
N GLY A 23 -2.12 -0.02 -5.66
CA GLY A 23 -2.25 1.42 -5.81
C GLY A 23 -0.96 2.17 -5.61
N THR A 24 -1.12 3.49 -5.47
CA THR A 24 -0.05 4.40 -5.08
C THR A 24 -0.34 4.99 -3.70
N TYR A 25 0.73 5.38 -3.01
CA TYR A 25 0.64 6.13 -1.77
C TYR A 25 1.53 7.37 -1.83
N SER A 26 1.12 8.42 -1.12
CA SER A 26 1.95 9.60 -0.87
C SER A 26 1.63 10.16 0.52
N GLY A 27 2.59 10.78 1.19
CA GLY A 27 2.34 11.41 2.49
C GLY A 27 3.57 12.01 3.13
N THR A 28 3.37 12.61 4.29
CA THR A 28 4.44 13.22 5.09
C THR A 28 4.63 12.47 6.40
N VAL A 29 5.85 12.00 6.66
CA VAL A 29 6.25 11.32 7.89
C VAL A 29 7.18 12.19 8.72
N LEU A 30 7.13 12.01 10.04
CA LEU A 30 8.10 12.62 10.94
C LEU A 30 9.38 11.78 10.97
N THR A 31 10.52 12.42 10.83
CA THR A 31 11.83 11.79 10.99
C THR A 31 12.24 11.76 12.47
N PRO A 32 13.15 10.86 12.88
CA PRO A 32 13.56 10.73 14.29
C PRO A 32 14.16 12.00 14.91
N ASP A 33 14.69 12.92 14.10
CA ASP A 33 15.22 14.21 14.51
C ASP A 33 14.15 15.32 14.61
N GLY A 34 12.88 14.98 14.40
CA GLY A 34 11.75 15.91 14.45
C GLY A 34 11.54 16.69 13.15
N GLY A 35 12.27 16.36 12.08
CA GLY A 35 11.98 16.84 10.74
C GLY A 35 10.77 16.16 10.11
N GLU A 36 10.47 16.57 8.87
CA GLU A 36 9.43 15.98 8.05
C GLU A 36 10.02 15.53 6.71
N GLU A 37 9.63 14.34 6.26
CA GLU A 37 9.98 13.80 4.95
C GLU A 37 8.73 13.40 4.17
N THR A 38 8.72 13.70 2.88
CA THR A 38 7.69 13.21 1.97
C THR A 38 8.04 11.80 1.53
N ILE A 39 7.11 10.86 1.72
CA ILE A 39 7.18 9.51 1.19
C ILE A 39 6.18 9.34 0.06
N GLN A 40 6.54 8.53 -0.93
CA GLN A 40 5.62 8.11 -1.98
C GLN A 40 6.07 6.79 -2.58
N GLY A 41 5.12 6.05 -3.16
CA GLY A 41 5.44 4.77 -3.77
C GLY A 41 4.22 4.03 -4.29
N LYS A 42 4.41 2.73 -4.48
CA LYS A 42 3.38 1.78 -4.88
C LYS A 42 3.22 0.72 -3.82
N PHE A 43 2.01 0.17 -3.71
CA PHE A 43 1.74 -0.95 -2.82
C PHE A 43 0.92 -2.03 -3.55
N MET A 44 0.98 -3.24 -3.02
CA MET A 44 0.08 -4.33 -3.37
C MET A 44 -0.19 -5.20 -2.14
N TRP A 45 -1.47 -5.49 -1.92
CA TRP A 45 -1.96 -6.44 -0.94
C TRP A 45 -2.49 -7.67 -1.65
N ILE A 46 -2.05 -8.84 -1.21
CA ILE A 46 -2.67 -10.11 -1.58
C ILE A 46 -3.69 -10.45 -0.51
N LEU A 47 -4.91 -10.76 -0.92
CA LEU A 47 -6.06 -10.93 -0.06
C LEU A 47 -6.58 -12.36 -0.13
N ARG A 48 -7.03 -12.87 1.02
CA ARG A 48 -7.77 -14.13 1.11
C ARG A 48 -9.05 -13.94 1.90
N HIS A 49 -10.15 -14.43 1.36
CA HIS A 49 -11.46 -14.43 2.02
C HIS A 49 -11.63 -15.70 2.86
N ASN A 50 -12.16 -15.55 4.07
CA ASN A 50 -12.58 -16.66 4.92
C ASN A 50 -13.91 -16.33 5.62
N GLU A 51 -14.37 -17.20 6.51
CA GLU A 51 -15.62 -17.01 7.27
C GLU A 51 -15.68 -15.69 8.07
N ASN A 52 -14.53 -15.07 8.34
CA ASN A 52 -14.38 -13.80 9.07
C ASN A 52 -14.10 -12.60 8.14
N GLY A 53 -14.30 -12.77 6.82
CA GLY A 53 -14.10 -11.74 5.80
C GLY A 53 -12.72 -11.73 5.15
N TRP A 54 -12.43 -10.67 4.39
CA TRP A 54 -11.16 -10.49 3.69
C TRP A 54 -10.01 -10.20 4.67
N LYS A 55 -8.87 -10.87 4.44
CA LYS A 55 -7.63 -10.68 5.21
C LYS A 55 -6.46 -10.47 4.27
N VAL A 56 -5.55 -9.57 4.63
CA VAL A 56 -4.26 -9.40 3.96
C VAL A 56 -3.38 -10.59 4.32
N VAL A 57 -2.95 -11.35 3.32
CA VAL A 57 -2.02 -12.48 3.48
C VAL A 57 -0.58 -12.10 3.09
N ALA A 58 -0.42 -11.07 2.26
CA ALA A 58 0.86 -10.45 1.99
C ALA A 58 0.68 -8.95 1.76
N ASP A 59 1.60 -8.17 2.32
CA ASP A 59 1.65 -6.72 2.18
C ASP A 59 3.01 -6.33 1.57
N ILE A 60 2.98 -5.70 0.40
CA ILE A 60 4.15 -5.40 -0.41
C ILE A 60 4.19 -3.90 -0.66
N TRP A 61 5.25 -3.26 -0.18
CA TRP A 61 5.50 -1.83 -0.37
C TRP A 61 6.74 -1.61 -1.20
N ASN A 62 6.65 -0.69 -2.15
CA ASN A 62 7.78 -0.27 -2.96
C ASN A 62 7.86 1.26 -2.99
N SER A 63 8.75 1.82 -2.18
CA SER A 63 8.98 3.26 -2.14
C SER A 63 9.66 3.72 -3.42
N THR A 64 9.14 4.78 -4.02
CA THR A 64 9.86 5.48 -5.08
C THR A 64 11.13 6.05 -4.46
N PRO A 65 12.31 5.84 -5.07
CA PRO A 65 13.51 6.50 -4.60
C PRO A 65 13.26 8.00 -4.55
N LEU A 66 13.55 8.63 -3.41
CA LEU A 66 13.65 10.08 -3.37
C LEU A 66 14.65 10.45 -4.46
N SER A 67 14.23 11.22 -5.46
CA SER A 67 15.19 11.84 -6.35
C SER A 67 16.06 12.71 -5.46
N ARG A 68 17.29 12.25 -5.16
CA ARG A 68 18.32 13.12 -4.60
C ARG A 68 18.45 14.25 -5.61
N GLY A 69 17.92 15.42 -5.26
CA GLY A 69 18.15 16.64 -6.02
C GLY A 69 19.65 16.76 -6.27
N GLY A 70 20.02 16.90 -7.55
CA GLY A 70 21.36 17.33 -7.92
C GLY A 70 21.59 18.79 -7.58
#